data_AF-A0A952CT86-F1
#
_entry.id   AF-A0A952CT86-F1
#
_cell.length_a   1.000
_cell.length_b   1.000
_cell.length_c   1.000
_cell.angle_alpha   90.00
_cell.angle_beta   90.00
_cell.angle_gamma   90.00
#
_symmetry.space_group_name_H-M   'P 1'
#
loop_
_entity.id
_entity.type
_entity.pdbx_description
1 polymer ?
#
loop_
_entity_poly.entity_id
_entity_poly.type
_entity_poly.pdbx_seq_one_letter_code
_entity_poly.pdbx_strand_id
1 'polypeptide(L)'
;MRAYIYIVFTLSIALHACNATEAGDVQSNSEANEKTYIVQVKKDSVNHIYAWQGNLDGRYPVLMWYKEYGDVLTGSLFYTENKNARPIQLIGTIQNDIYRILEMWPDGDISGIWELRPDEHGAEGGWTSPTGDEHYSASLMRTDTAVLVPDIEAQNDISGTYVYSYGKTGALGHMTVSKKMSTATVAFDNVSAAPARNLAILDKTEFQLTGNTALYESTSFGPCAIRIRFYKGFAVVNYISDKDNCGFGHNAHVSGLYIKQ
;
A
#
# COMPACT_ATOMS: atom_id res chain seq x y z
N MET A 1 -7.08 60.02 -58.13
CA MET A 1 -8.51 60.21 -58.49
C MET A 1 -9.22 58.91 -58.12
N ARG A 2 -9.92 58.87 -56.96
CA ARG A 2 -11.40 58.73 -56.85
C ARG A 2 -11.94 57.56 -57.71
N ALA A 3 -12.69 56.58 -57.20
CA ALA A 3 -13.68 56.62 -56.14
C ALA A 3 -14.00 55.22 -55.56
N TYR A 4 -14.49 55.25 -54.31
CA TYR A 4 -15.14 54.18 -53.56
C TYR A 4 -16.48 53.76 -54.17
N ILE A 5 -16.85 52.49 -53.98
CA ILE A 5 -18.26 52.05 -53.97
C ILE A 5 -18.49 51.24 -52.69
N TYR A 6 -19.28 51.81 -51.78
CA TYR A 6 -19.88 51.13 -50.64
C TYR A 6 -21.23 50.55 -51.07
N ILE A 7 -21.49 49.28 -50.77
CA ILE A 7 -22.84 48.72 -50.77
C ILE A 7 -23.12 48.23 -49.35
N VAL A 8 -24.10 48.88 -48.72
CA VAL A 8 -24.67 48.51 -47.42
C VAL A 8 -25.79 47.52 -47.69
N PHE A 9 -25.73 46.34 -47.07
CA PHE A 9 -26.86 45.41 -46.98
C PHE A 9 -27.16 45.17 -45.50
N THR A 10 -28.27 45.72 -45.04
CA THR A 10 -28.90 45.40 -43.76
C THR A 10 -29.69 44.11 -43.92
N LEU A 11 -29.42 43.10 -43.08
CA LEU A 11 -30.25 41.91 -42.96
C LEU A 11 -30.59 41.68 -41.48
N SER A 12 -31.87 41.90 -41.17
CA SER A 12 -32.48 41.64 -39.88
C SER A 12 -32.71 40.14 -39.70
N ILE A 13 -32.27 39.56 -38.57
CA ILE A 13 -32.69 38.23 -38.14
C ILE A 13 -33.55 38.40 -36.89
N ALA A 14 -34.82 38.07 -37.04
CA ALA A 14 -35.76 37.84 -35.95
C ALA A 14 -35.47 36.47 -35.33
N LEU A 15 -35.42 36.38 -34.01
CA LEU A 15 -35.55 35.12 -33.30
C LEU A 15 -36.86 35.13 -32.49
N HIS A 16 -37.73 34.22 -32.91
CA HIS A 16 -38.99 33.87 -32.27
C HIS A 16 -38.73 33.17 -30.93
N ALA A 17 -39.54 33.50 -29.94
CA ALA A 17 -39.78 32.64 -28.79
C ALA A 17 -40.53 31.37 -29.23
N CYS A 18 -40.18 30.21 -28.69
CA CYS A 18 -41.10 29.09 -28.58
C CYS A 18 -40.83 28.29 -27.31
N ASN A 19 -41.94 27.98 -26.64
CA ASN A 19 -42.12 27.25 -25.39
C ASN A 19 -42.08 25.72 -25.60
N ALA A 20 -42.05 25.04 -24.44
CA ALA A 20 -42.46 23.65 -24.18
C ALA A 20 -41.46 22.57 -24.65
N THR A 21 -41.17 21.53 -23.87
CA THR A 21 -42.17 20.54 -23.40
C THR A 21 -41.59 19.71 -22.24
N GLU A 22 -42.46 19.31 -21.31
CA GLU A 22 -42.20 18.33 -20.25
C GLU A 22 -42.07 16.89 -20.77
N ALA A 23 -41.46 16.06 -19.92
CA ALA A 23 -41.58 14.60 -19.78
C ALA A 23 -40.84 13.69 -20.78
N GLY A 24 -39.98 12.84 -20.21
CA GLY A 24 -39.35 11.71 -20.88
C GLY A 24 -38.36 11.01 -19.97
N ASP A 25 -38.86 10.07 -19.17
CA ASP A 25 -38.08 9.15 -18.36
C ASP A 25 -37.13 8.34 -19.26
N VAL A 26 -35.83 8.43 -19.02
CA VAL A 26 -34.81 7.54 -19.59
C VAL A 26 -33.88 7.12 -18.47
N GLN A 27 -34.08 5.88 -18.00
CA GLN A 27 -33.02 5.12 -17.38
C GLN A 27 -31.85 5.01 -18.36
N SER A 28 -30.77 5.75 -18.10
CA SER A 28 -29.45 5.42 -18.60
C SER A 28 -28.56 5.03 -17.44
N ASN A 29 -28.28 3.74 -17.39
CA ASN A 29 -27.11 3.17 -16.74
C ASN A 29 -25.83 3.93 -17.10
N SER A 30 -24.85 3.80 -16.21
CA SER A 30 -23.46 4.21 -16.32
C SER A 30 -23.18 5.71 -16.19
N GLU A 31 -22.79 6.12 -14.99
CA GLU A 31 -21.66 7.03 -14.88
C GLU A 31 -20.57 6.31 -14.11
N ALA A 32 -19.49 6.03 -14.85
CA ALA A 32 -18.22 5.59 -14.33
C ALA A 32 -17.82 6.53 -13.21
N ASN A 33 -17.61 5.96 -12.04
CA ASN A 33 -17.07 6.65 -10.87
C ASN A 33 -15.61 6.99 -11.20
N GLU A 34 -15.39 8.09 -11.91
CA GLU A 34 -14.09 8.69 -12.16
C GLU A 34 -13.58 9.20 -10.80
N LYS A 35 -13.00 8.29 -10.02
CA LYS A 35 -12.29 8.63 -8.79
C LYS A 35 -11.01 9.35 -9.19
N THR A 36 -11.10 10.67 -9.31
CA THR A 36 -9.94 11.55 -9.38
C THR A 36 -9.31 11.56 -7.98
N TYR A 37 -8.22 10.81 -7.79
CA TYR A 37 -7.54 10.69 -6.48
C TYR A 37 -6.67 11.90 -6.12
N ILE A 38 -6.62 12.92 -6.99
CA ILE A 38 -5.88 14.15 -6.75
C ILE A 38 -6.86 15.18 -6.20
N VAL A 39 -6.84 15.38 -4.88
CA VAL A 39 -7.63 16.41 -4.18
C VAL A 39 -6.67 17.36 -3.46
N GLN A 40 -7.02 18.65 -3.46
CA GLN A 40 -6.30 19.72 -2.77
C GLN A 40 -6.10 19.42 -1.28
N VAL A 41 -4.93 19.81 -0.77
CA VAL A 41 -4.34 19.46 0.52
C VAL A 41 -5.08 20.06 1.70
N LYS A 42 -5.27 19.26 2.75
CA LYS A 42 -5.27 19.76 4.13
C LYS A 42 -3.91 19.40 4.74
N LYS A 43 -3.13 20.41 5.09
CA LYS A 43 -1.79 20.25 5.67
C LYS A 43 -1.93 19.50 7.00
N ASP A 44 -1.51 18.24 7.06
CA ASP A 44 -1.40 17.50 8.32
C ASP A 44 -0.10 17.96 9.00
N SER A 45 -0.23 18.75 10.06
CA SER A 45 0.91 19.32 10.81
C SER A 45 1.48 18.38 11.87
N VAL A 46 0.91 17.19 12.05
CA VAL A 46 1.31 16.23 13.09
C VAL A 46 2.20 15.13 12.51
N ASN A 47 2.03 14.79 11.23
CA ASN A 47 2.80 13.72 10.61
C ASN A 47 3.29 14.11 9.21
N HIS A 48 4.57 13.89 8.96
CA HIS A 48 5.20 14.18 7.68
C HIS A 48 4.67 13.21 6.61
N ILE A 49 3.89 13.75 5.67
CA ILE A 49 3.57 13.08 4.41
C ILE A 49 4.74 13.36 3.47
N TYR A 50 5.34 12.31 2.94
CA TYR A 50 6.39 12.38 1.94
C TYR A 50 5.82 12.01 0.58
N ALA A 51 6.32 12.67 -0.45
CA ALA A 51 6.03 12.31 -1.83
C ALA A 51 7.32 12.30 -2.65
N TRP A 52 7.49 11.21 -3.40
CA TRP A 52 8.63 10.98 -4.27
C TRP A 52 8.14 10.68 -5.68
N GLN A 53 8.81 11.27 -6.67
CA GLN A 53 8.52 11.07 -8.08
C GLN A 53 9.81 10.79 -8.83
N GLY A 54 9.77 9.88 -9.79
CA GLY A 54 10.94 9.56 -10.60
C GLY A 54 10.62 8.48 -11.62
N ASN A 55 11.65 7.77 -12.05
CA ASN A 55 11.51 6.65 -12.97
C ASN A 55 12.15 5.39 -12.38
N LEU A 56 11.50 4.27 -12.63
CA LEU A 56 12.09 2.96 -12.46
C LEU A 56 12.81 2.57 -13.75
N ASP A 57 14.10 2.29 -13.64
CA ASP A 57 15.02 1.98 -14.73
C ASP A 57 15.05 3.03 -15.86
N GLY A 58 14.79 4.29 -15.50
CA GLY A 58 14.66 5.40 -16.47
C GLY A 58 13.48 5.29 -17.43
N ARG A 59 12.62 4.27 -17.26
CA ARG A 59 11.54 3.92 -18.19
C ARG A 59 10.17 4.13 -17.61
N TYR A 60 9.90 3.58 -16.42
CA TYR A 60 8.56 3.56 -15.86
C TYR A 60 8.39 4.71 -14.86
N PRO A 61 7.64 5.77 -15.18
CA PRO A 61 7.46 6.89 -14.28
C PRO A 61 6.54 6.48 -13.12
N VAL A 62 6.98 6.85 -11.92
CA VAL A 62 6.29 6.52 -10.68
C VAL A 62 6.06 7.75 -9.82
N LEU A 63 4.96 7.75 -9.09
CA LEU A 63 4.66 8.67 -8.01
C LEU A 63 4.34 7.85 -6.76
N MET A 64 5.13 8.03 -5.71
CA MET A 64 4.99 7.40 -4.41
C MET A 64 4.63 8.45 -3.38
N TRP A 65 3.65 8.18 -2.52
CA TRP A 65 3.42 8.97 -1.32
C TRP A 65 3.26 8.06 -0.14
N TYR A 66 3.81 8.46 1.00
CA TYR A 66 3.80 7.64 2.19
C TYR A 66 3.90 8.49 3.44
N LYS A 67 3.58 7.86 4.57
CA LYS A 67 3.70 8.43 5.91
C LYS A 67 4.41 7.43 6.80
N GLU A 68 5.28 7.94 7.64
CA GLU A 68 6.09 7.16 8.58
C GLU A 68 5.42 7.13 9.95
N TYR A 69 5.49 5.96 10.59
CA TYR A 69 4.97 5.66 11.91
C TYR A 69 6.05 4.88 12.67
N GLY A 70 7.06 5.60 13.15
CA GLY A 70 8.25 5.01 13.75
C GLY A 70 9.07 4.25 12.69
N ASP A 71 9.19 2.93 12.85
CA ASP A 71 9.91 2.02 11.95
C ASP A 71 9.02 1.37 10.89
N VAL A 72 7.75 1.79 10.77
CA VAL A 72 6.79 1.33 9.77
C VAL A 72 6.39 2.49 8.89
N LEU A 73 6.16 2.24 7.61
CA LEU A 73 5.57 3.21 6.70
C LEU A 73 4.40 2.60 5.95
N THR A 74 3.51 3.48 5.51
CA THR A 74 2.36 3.12 4.67
C THR A 74 2.12 4.20 3.65
N GLY A 75 1.59 3.83 2.50
CA GLY A 75 1.44 4.77 1.42
C GLY A 75 0.74 4.17 0.22
N SER A 76 0.97 4.79 -0.91
CA SER A 76 0.52 4.25 -2.18
C SER A 76 1.45 4.69 -3.31
N LEU A 77 1.40 3.91 -4.39
CA LEU A 77 2.21 4.07 -5.58
C LEU A 77 1.29 4.17 -6.81
N PHE A 78 1.63 5.07 -7.72
CA PHE A 78 1.09 5.11 -9.08
C PHE A 78 2.21 4.90 -10.09
N TYR A 79 1.97 4.00 -11.05
CA TYR A 79 2.70 3.97 -12.32
C TYR A 79 2.00 4.94 -13.29
N THR A 80 2.57 6.13 -13.48
CA THR A 80 1.85 7.29 -14.05
C THR A 80 1.70 7.27 -15.57
N GLU A 81 2.32 6.30 -16.25
CA GLU A 81 2.11 6.06 -17.68
C GLU A 81 0.65 5.74 -18.02
N ASN A 82 -0.03 5.02 -17.12
CA ASN A 82 -1.40 4.60 -17.34
C ASN A 82 -2.37 5.59 -16.70
N LYS A 83 -3.16 6.28 -17.52
CA LYS A 83 -4.19 7.24 -17.06
C LYS A 83 -5.23 6.63 -16.13
N ASN A 84 -5.41 5.31 -16.17
CA ASN A 84 -6.32 4.56 -15.33
C ASN A 84 -5.59 3.73 -14.26
N ALA A 85 -4.32 4.02 -13.99
CA ALA A 85 -3.56 3.34 -12.95
C ALA A 85 -4.28 3.48 -11.60
N ARG A 86 -4.55 2.33 -10.98
CA ARG A 86 -5.06 2.30 -9.61
C ARG A 86 -3.88 2.46 -8.64
N PRO A 87 -4.08 3.15 -7.51
CA PRO A 87 -3.05 3.21 -6.50
C PRO A 87 -2.78 1.81 -5.97
N ILE A 88 -1.51 1.44 -5.89
CA ILE A 88 -1.06 0.21 -5.26
C ILE A 88 -0.72 0.53 -3.82
N GLN A 89 -1.25 -0.25 -2.86
CA GLN A 89 -0.97 -0.01 -1.44
C GLN A 89 0.51 -0.29 -1.17
N LEU A 90 1.15 0.63 -0.45
CA LEU A 90 2.50 0.45 0.05
C LEU A 90 2.46 0.18 1.55
N ILE A 91 3.24 -0.81 1.97
CA ILE A 91 3.51 -1.09 3.38
C ILE A 91 5.00 -1.40 3.48
N GLY A 92 5.70 -0.76 4.40
CA GLY A 92 7.15 -0.94 4.52
C GLY A 92 7.66 -0.87 5.94
N THR A 93 8.92 -1.25 6.10
CA THR A 93 9.68 -1.13 7.33
C THR A 93 10.94 -0.32 7.09
N ILE A 94 11.39 0.39 8.12
CA ILE A 94 12.59 1.21 8.11
C ILE A 94 13.62 0.59 9.06
N GLN A 95 14.80 0.25 8.53
CA GLN A 95 15.89 -0.29 9.33
C GLN A 95 17.23 0.26 8.84
N ASN A 96 18.01 0.86 9.73
CA ASN A 96 19.32 1.46 9.41
C ASN A 96 19.26 2.41 8.20
N ASP A 97 18.24 3.27 8.18
CA ASP A 97 17.93 4.23 7.10
C ASP A 97 17.64 3.58 5.72
N ILE A 98 17.40 2.27 5.70
CA ILE A 98 16.94 1.53 4.52
C ILE A 98 15.43 1.31 4.63
N TYR A 99 14.74 1.71 3.57
CA TYR A 99 13.30 1.61 3.44
C TYR A 99 13.03 0.38 2.61
N ARG A 100 12.49 -0.67 3.24
CA ARG A 100 12.03 -1.86 2.54
C ARG A 100 10.52 -1.81 2.41
N ILE A 101 10.02 -1.55 1.20
CA ILE A 101 8.61 -1.26 0.93
C ILE A 101 8.03 -2.33 0.01
N LEU A 102 6.85 -2.84 0.36
CA LEU A 102 6.10 -3.81 -0.43
C LEU A 102 4.96 -3.12 -1.17
N GLU A 103 4.85 -3.40 -2.46
CA GLU A 103 3.63 -3.20 -3.23
C GLU A 103 2.67 -4.34 -2.95
N MET A 104 1.60 -4.07 -2.20
CA MET A 104 0.66 -5.10 -1.76
C MET A 104 -0.72 -4.91 -2.38
N TRP A 105 -1.27 -5.97 -2.94
CA TRP A 105 -2.66 -6.03 -3.38
C TRP A 105 -3.60 -6.40 -2.23
N PRO A 106 -4.91 -6.10 -2.35
CA PRO A 106 -5.89 -6.41 -1.31
C PRO A 106 -5.98 -7.89 -0.92
N ASP A 107 -5.60 -8.81 -1.81
CA ASP A 107 -5.56 -10.26 -1.56
C ASP A 107 -4.25 -10.73 -0.89
N GLY A 108 -3.31 -9.82 -0.64
CA GLY A 108 -2.01 -10.11 -0.05
C GLY A 108 -0.92 -10.44 -1.06
N ASP A 109 -1.22 -10.46 -2.37
CA ASP A 109 -0.18 -10.63 -3.37
C ASP A 109 0.75 -9.42 -3.37
N ILE A 110 2.04 -9.69 -3.26
CA ILE A 110 3.09 -8.70 -3.37
C ILE A 110 3.47 -8.64 -4.84
N SER A 111 3.41 -7.47 -5.48
CA SER A 111 3.83 -7.30 -6.88
C SER A 111 5.25 -6.79 -7.03
N GLY A 112 5.82 -6.20 -5.99
CA GLY A 112 7.11 -5.54 -6.05
C GLY A 112 7.69 -5.22 -4.69
N ILE A 113 9.01 -5.18 -4.61
CA ILE A 113 9.78 -4.90 -3.41
C ILE A 113 10.72 -3.74 -3.72
N TRP A 114 10.54 -2.62 -3.03
CA TRP A 114 11.45 -1.48 -3.09
C TRP A 114 12.44 -1.56 -1.94
N GLU A 115 13.72 -1.37 -2.24
CA GLU A 115 14.77 -1.10 -1.26
C GLU A 115 15.38 0.26 -1.59
N LEU A 116 15.06 1.25 -0.75
CA LEU A 116 15.40 2.65 -0.97
C LEU A 116 16.23 3.20 0.18
N ARG A 117 17.14 4.13 -0.14
CA ARG A 117 17.93 4.92 0.81
C ARG A 117 17.57 6.38 0.62
N PRO A 118 16.74 6.95 1.50
CA PRO A 118 16.34 8.34 1.39
C PRO A 118 17.45 9.30 1.80
N ASP A 119 17.43 10.49 1.21
CA ASP A 119 18.25 11.63 1.60
C ASP A 119 17.41 12.93 1.62
N GLU A 120 18.09 14.07 1.68
CA GLU A 120 17.45 15.39 1.69
C GLU A 120 16.76 15.76 0.37
N HIS A 121 17.15 15.14 -0.75
CA HIS A 121 16.66 15.44 -2.10
C HIS A 121 15.66 14.42 -2.61
N GLY A 122 15.68 13.19 -2.10
CA GLY A 122 14.97 12.09 -2.71
C GLY A 122 15.23 10.75 -2.06
N ALA A 123 15.25 9.71 -2.89
CA ALA A 123 15.66 8.37 -2.52
C ALA A 123 16.25 7.63 -3.72
N GLU A 124 17.33 6.90 -3.46
CA GLU A 124 18.02 6.05 -4.44
C GLU A 124 17.94 4.59 -4.01
N GLY A 125 17.93 3.67 -4.96
CA GLY A 125 17.95 2.24 -4.67
C GLY A 125 17.44 1.41 -5.83
N GLY A 126 16.53 0.49 -5.54
CA GLY A 126 15.97 -0.37 -6.57
C GLY A 126 14.64 -1.00 -6.23
N TRP A 127 14.07 -1.61 -7.26
CA TRP A 127 12.89 -2.44 -7.21
C TRP A 127 13.27 -3.85 -7.63
N THR A 128 12.66 -4.84 -7.00
CA THR A 128 12.85 -6.25 -7.31
C THR A 128 11.49 -6.93 -7.37
N SER A 129 11.31 -7.84 -8.34
CA SER A 129 10.11 -8.67 -8.41
C SER A 129 10.03 -9.60 -7.18
N PRO A 130 8.84 -10.10 -6.80
CA PRO A 130 8.69 -10.93 -5.60
C PRO A 130 9.53 -12.21 -5.61
N THR A 131 9.85 -12.73 -6.80
CA THR A 131 10.68 -13.93 -6.99
C THR A 131 12.16 -13.61 -7.21
N GLY A 132 12.53 -12.34 -7.41
CA GLY A 132 13.91 -11.91 -7.61
C GLY A 132 14.39 -11.97 -9.06
N ASP A 133 13.54 -12.36 -10.02
CA ASP A 133 13.93 -12.57 -11.41
C ASP A 133 14.10 -11.26 -12.20
N GLU A 134 13.50 -10.17 -11.72
CA GLU A 134 13.59 -8.84 -12.31
C GLU A 134 14.10 -7.85 -11.27
N HIS A 135 15.02 -6.99 -11.70
CA HIS A 135 15.59 -5.95 -10.86
C HIS A 135 15.77 -4.67 -11.67
N TYR A 136 15.38 -3.55 -11.07
CA TYR A 136 15.41 -2.23 -11.70
C TYR A 136 16.00 -1.19 -10.75
N SER A 137 16.83 -0.30 -11.28
CA SER A 137 17.32 0.85 -10.52
C SER A 137 16.20 1.86 -10.29
N ALA A 138 16.21 2.54 -9.14
CA ALA A 138 15.25 3.57 -8.79
C ALA A 138 15.97 4.84 -8.35
N SER A 139 15.64 5.95 -9.01
CA SER A 139 16.07 7.31 -8.63
C SER A 139 14.82 8.18 -8.54
N LEU A 140 14.50 8.61 -7.32
CA LEU A 140 13.28 9.33 -7.01
C LEU A 140 13.62 10.66 -6.35
N MET A 141 12.95 11.74 -6.77
CA MET A 141 13.12 13.07 -6.20
C MET A 141 11.92 13.42 -5.32
N ARG A 142 12.15 14.16 -4.24
CA ARG A 142 11.09 14.78 -3.45
C ARG A 142 10.25 15.71 -4.32
N THR A 143 8.95 15.67 -4.12
CA THR A 143 7.98 16.53 -4.79
C THR A 143 6.98 17.07 -3.78
N ASP A 144 6.49 18.29 -4.03
CA ASP A 144 5.42 18.90 -3.23
C ASP A 144 4.02 18.46 -3.70
N THR A 145 3.96 17.38 -4.47
CA THR A 145 2.69 16.76 -4.89
C THR A 145 2.03 16.14 -3.67
N ALA A 146 0.86 16.64 -3.33
CA ALA A 146 0.22 16.27 -2.09
C ALA A 146 -1.04 15.44 -2.34
N VAL A 147 -1.07 14.28 -1.69
CA VAL A 147 -2.10 13.25 -1.81
C VAL A 147 -2.56 12.88 -0.40
N LEU A 148 -3.82 12.51 -0.25
CA LEU A 148 -4.34 11.99 1.02
C LEU A 148 -3.74 10.61 1.30
N VAL A 149 -2.97 10.51 2.39
CA VAL A 149 -2.51 9.23 2.92
C VAL A 149 -3.48 8.79 4.00
N PRO A 150 -4.06 7.58 3.93
CA PRO A 150 -4.92 7.06 4.99
C PRO A 150 -4.16 7.03 6.33
N ASP A 151 -4.85 7.41 7.40
CA ASP A 151 -4.37 7.12 8.74
C ASP A 151 -4.41 5.61 9.01
N ILE A 152 -3.36 5.09 9.62
CA ILE A 152 -3.21 3.66 9.93
C ILE A 152 -3.30 3.34 11.42
N GLU A 153 -3.64 4.32 12.26
CA GLU A 153 -3.93 4.08 13.67
C GLU A 153 -4.81 2.84 13.86
N ALA A 154 -4.40 1.98 14.80
CA ALA A 154 -4.99 0.68 14.98
C ALA A 154 -6.49 0.79 15.31
N GLN A 155 -7.32 -0.03 14.65
CA GLN A 155 -8.72 -0.17 15.02
C GLN A 155 -8.87 -1.05 16.26
N ASN A 156 -9.94 -0.81 17.03
CA ASN A 156 -10.26 -1.63 18.20
C ASN A 156 -10.45 -3.11 17.84
N ASP A 157 -10.87 -3.42 16.61
CA ASP A 157 -11.03 -4.78 16.12
C ASP A 157 -9.88 -5.23 15.22
N ILE A 158 -8.97 -5.98 15.82
CA ILE A 158 -7.84 -6.64 15.16
C ILE A 158 -8.19 -8.05 14.70
N SER A 159 -9.40 -8.55 14.97
CA SER A 159 -9.78 -9.91 14.61
C SER A 159 -9.94 -10.04 13.09
N GLY A 160 -9.57 -11.20 12.56
CA GLY A 160 -9.67 -11.49 11.13
C GLY A 160 -8.54 -12.36 10.63
N THR A 161 -8.47 -12.45 9.30
CA THR A 161 -7.42 -13.17 8.58
C THR A 161 -6.47 -12.17 7.95
N TYR A 162 -5.18 -12.47 8.02
CA TYR A 162 -4.10 -11.64 7.52
C TYR A 162 -3.20 -12.50 6.64
N VAL A 163 -2.80 -11.98 5.48
CA VAL A 163 -2.08 -12.76 4.47
C VAL A 163 -0.97 -11.97 3.79
N TYR A 164 0.01 -12.70 3.26
CA TYR A 164 0.93 -12.21 2.22
C TYR A 164 1.29 -13.34 1.26
N SER A 165 1.70 -12.97 0.04
CA SER A 165 2.13 -13.89 -0.99
C SER A 165 3.22 -13.28 -1.88
N TYR A 166 4.38 -13.91 -1.96
CA TYR A 166 5.47 -13.54 -2.87
C TYR A 166 5.33 -14.24 -4.24
N GLY A 167 4.13 -14.22 -4.80
CA GLY A 167 3.81 -14.90 -6.05
C GLY A 167 3.78 -16.43 -5.94
N LYS A 168 3.64 -17.11 -7.09
CA LYS A 168 3.34 -18.56 -7.16
C LYS A 168 4.38 -19.46 -6.50
N THR A 169 5.65 -19.08 -6.61
CA THR A 169 6.79 -19.87 -6.11
C THR A 169 7.41 -19.29 -4.84
N GLY A 170 7.02 -18.07 -4.43
CA GLY A 170 7.55 -17.42 -3.25
C GLY A 170 6.96 -17.94 -1.94
N ALA A 171 7.37 -17.27 -0.87
CA ALA A 171 6.84 -17.52 0.47
C ALA A 171 5.37 -17.05 0.57
N LEU A 172 4.61 -17.77 1.39
CA LEU A 172 3.20 -17.50 1.66
C LEU A 172 3.02 -17.42 3.17
N GLY A 173 2.22 -16.47 3.63
CA GLY A 173 1.90 -16.33 5.04
C GLY A 173 0.41 -16.22 5.25
N HIS A 174 -0.10 -16.98 6.21
CA HIS A 174 -1.47 -16.90 6.67
C HIS A 174 -1.49 -16.80 8.19
N MET A 175 -2.13 -15.75 8.70
CA MET A 175 -2.27 -15.49 10.13
C MET A 175 -3.75 -15.26 10.46
N THR A 176 -4.27 -16.00 11.43
CA THR A 176 -5.65 -15.81 11.93
C THR A 176 -5.60 -15.23 13.33
N VAL A 177 -6.38 -14.18 13.58
CA VAL A 177 -6.41 -13.47 14.87
C VAL A 177 -7.83 -13.39 15.40
N SER A 178 -8.01 -13.73 16.68
CA SER A 178 -9.25 -13.51 17.42
C SER A 178 -8.95 -12.75 18.70
N LYS A 179 -9.48 -11.54 18.85
CA LYS A 179 -9.29 -10.73 20.05
C LYS A 179 -10.28 -11.10 21.15
N LYS A 180 -9.81 -11.21 22.39
CA LYS A 180 -10.63 -11.35 23.58
C LYS A 180 -10.06 -10.49 24.72
N MET A 181 -10.71 -9.36 25.00
CA MET A 181 -10.26 -8.41 26.04
C MET A 181 -8.79 -8.00 25.85
N SER A 182 -7.91 -8.38 26.78
CA SER A 182 -6.46 -8.10 26.79
C SER A 182 -5.61 -9.21 26.17
N THR A 183 -6.22 -10.17 25.48
CA THR A 183 -5.49 -11.22 24.76
C THR A 183 -5.93 -11.31 23.31
N ALA A 184 -5.03 -11.85 22.48
CA ALA A 184 -5.32 -12.23 21.10
C ALA A 184 -4.94 -13.69 20.91
N THR A 185 -5.88 -14.52 20.48
CA THR A 185 -5.57 -15.87 20.00
C THR A 185 -5.09 -15.78 18.56
N VAL A 186 -3.87 -16.21 18.31
CA VAL A 186 -3.21 -16.14 17.00
C VAL A 186 -2.83 -17.54 16.53
N ALA A 187 -3.00 -17.80 15.24
CA ALA A 187 -2.46 -18.98 14.58
C ALA A 187 -1.69 -18.56 13.32
N PHE A 188 -0.61 -19.27 13.00
CA PHE A 188 0.18 -19.08 11.79
C PHE A 188 0.20 -20.37 10.96
N ASP A 189 0.09 -20.21 9.64
CA ASP A 189 0.34 -21.25 8.65
C ASP A 189 1.16 -20.62 7.52
N ASN A 190 2.47 -20.61 7.73
CA ASN A 190 3.42 -19.99 6.81
C ASN A 190 4.25 -21.04 6.09
N VAL A 191 4.58 -20.75 4.84
CA VAL A 191 5.35 -21.63 3.96
C VAL A 191 6.48 -20.86 3.30
N SER A 192 7.69 -21.41 3.33
CA SER A 192 8.84 -20.85 2.60
C SER A 192 8.69 -20.98 1.08
N ALA A 193 9.56 -20.31 0.32
CA ALA A 193 9.58 -20.38 -1.14
C ALA A 193 9.96 -21.78 -1.66
N ALA A 194 9.64 -22.03 -2.94
CA ALA A 194 10.08 -23.18 -3.72
C ALA A 194 11.61 -23.16 -3.94
N PRO A 195 12.25 -24.29 -4.32
CA PRO A 195 11.66 -25.61 -4.59
C PRO A 195 11.41 -26.45 -3.33
N ALA A 196 12.12 -26.18 -2.23
CA ALA A 196 11.99 -26.90 -0.97
C ALA A 196 11.20 -26.06 0.05
N ARG A 197 9.90 -26.32 0.14
CA ARG A 197 9.01 -25.62 1.05
C ARG A 197 9.12 -26.20 2.46
N ASN A 198 9.36 -25.31 3.43
CA ASN A 198 9.35 -25.60 4.86
C ASN A 198 8.19 -24.84 5.52
N LEU A 199 7.74 -25.35 6.67
CA LEU A 199 6.56 -24.85 7.37
C LEU A 199 6.95 -24.11 8.65
N ALA A 200 6.28 -22.99 8.89
CA ALA A 200 6.25 -22.29 10.17
C ALA A 200 4.80 -22.24 10.64
N ILE A 201 4.40 -23.27 11.39
CA ILE A 201 3.05 -23.41 11.92
C ILE A 201 3.07 -23.12 13.41
N LEU A 202 2.16 -22.26 13.83
CA LEU A 202 1.83 -22.06 15.24
C LEU A 202 0.33 -22.28 15.38
N ASP A 203 -0.05 -23.32 16.14
CA ASP A 203 -1.45 -23.56 16.48
C ASP A 203 -2.03 -22.37 17.26
N LYS A 204 -3.36 -22.34 17.40
CA LYS A 204 -4.07 -21.31 18.15
C LYS A 204 -3.44 -21.09 19.53
N THR A 205 -2.71 -19.99 19.65
CA THR A 205 -1.89 -19.66 20.80
C THR A 205 -2.30 -18.30 21.33
N GLU A 206 -2.35 -18.15 22.65
CA GLU A 206 -2.69 -16.88 23.27
C GLU A 206 -1.48 -15.94 23.33
N PHE A 207 -1.65 -14.73 22.82
CA PHE A 207 -0.71 -13.63 22.91
C PHE A 207 -1.27 -12.58 23.88
N GLN A 208 -0.39 -12.00 24.69
CA GLN A 208 -0.76 -10.87 25.56
C GLN A 208 -0.87 -9.60 24.72
N LEU A 209 -2.01 -8.91 24.79
CA LEU A 209 -2.30 -7.72 24.00
C LEU A 209 -2.24 -6.47 24.87
N THR A 210 -1.31 -5.57 24.56
CA THR A 210 -1.20 -4.24 25.17
C THR A 210 -1.33 -3.18 24.07
N GLY A 211 -2.40 -2.39 24.12
CA GLY A 211 -2.73 -1.47 23.04
C GLY A 211 -2.97 -2.21 21.72
N ASN A 212 -2.18 -1.88 20.70
CA ASN A 212 -2.20 -2.54 19.39
C ASN A 212 -1.10 -3.60 19.21
N THR A 213 -0.40 -3.97 20.28
CA THR A 213 0.76 -4.87 20.21
C THR A 213 0.46 -6.17 20.96
N ALA A 214 0.56 -7.30 20.25
CA ALA A 214 0.46 -8.63 20.82
C ALA A 214 1.86 -9.25 20.95
N LEU A 215 2.12 -9.87 22.10
CA LEU A 215 3.40 -10.48 22.44
C LEU A 215 3.21 -11.94 22.86
N TYR A 216 4.10 -12.79 22.37
CA TYR A 216 4.22 -14.20 22.74
C TYR A 216 5.68 -14.51 23.03
N GLU A 217 5.93 -15.28 24.08
CA GLU A 217 7.25 -15.84 24.37
C GLU A 217 7.12 -17.32 24.75
N SER A 218 8.09 -18.13 24.34
CA SER A 218 8.17 -19.55 24.68
C SER A 218 9.61 -20.03 24.65
N THR A 219 9.88 -21.09 25.42
CA THR A 219 11.17 -21.78 25.43
C THR A 219 11.07 -23.26 25.01
N SER A 220 9.90 -23.71 24.54
CA SER A 220 9.62 -25.14 24.30
C SER A 220 10.53 -25.80 23.27
N PHE A 221 10.99 -25.04 22.27
CA PHE A 221 11.88 -25.53 21.21
C PHE A 221 13.22 -24.76 21.13
N GLY A 222 13.37 -23.74 21.98
CA GLY A 222 14.41 -22.72 21.89
C GLY A 222 13.85 -21.36 22.31
N PRO A 223 14.70 -20.33 22.41
CA PRO A 223 14.24 -18.97 22.69
C PRO A 223 13.38 -18.48 21.52
N CYS A 224 12.07 -18.34 21.76
CA CYS A 224 11.10 -17.86 20.78
C CYS A 224 10.33 -16.69 21.38
N ALA A 225 10.33 -15.55 20.68
CA ALA A 225 9.47 -14.44 21.03
C ALA A 225 9.00 -13.71 19.77
N ILE A 226 7.68 -13.58 19.66
CA ILE A 226 7.00 -13.00 18.50
C ILE A 226 6.27 -11.74 18.96
N ARG A 227 6.47 -10.65 18.22
CA ARG A 227 5.76 -9.39 18.39
C ARG A 227 4.94 -9.10 17.14
N ILE A 228 3.65 -8.86 17.35
CA ILE A 228 2.72 -8.46 16.29
C ILE A 228 2.21 -7.06 16.62
N ARG A 229 2.40 -6.12 15.70
CA ARG A 229 1.79 -4.79 15.78
C ARG A 229 0.68 -4.67 14.77
N PHE A 230 -0.53 -4.38 15.26
CA PHE A 230 -1.71 -4.22 14.45
C PHE A 230 -1.89 -2.76 14.04
N TYR A 231 -2.24 -2.57 12.78
CA TYR A 231 -2.58 -1.29 12.18
C TYR A 231 -3.92 -1.43 11.46
N LYS A 232 -4.49 -0.31 11.02
CA LYS A 232 -5.70 -0.36 10.21
C LYS A 232 -5.42 -1.05 8.88
N GLY A 233 -5.97 -2.25 8.72
CA GLY A 233 -5.90 -3.02 7.48
C GLY A 233 -4.64 -3.88 7.30
N PHE A 234 -3.70 -3.90 8.24
CA PHE A 234 -2.52 -4.74 8.15
C PHE A 234 -1.87 -5.01 9.53
N ALA A 235 -0.92 -5.94 9.55
CA ALA A 235 -0.13 -6.26 10.74
C ALA A 235 1.35 -6.44 10.37
N VAL A 236 2.21 -6.10 11.33
CA VAL A 236 3.66 -6.28 11.22
C VAL A 236 4.10 -7.31 12.26
N VAL A 237 4.63 -8.44 11.80
CA VAL A 237 5.11 -9.53 12.63
C VAL A 237 6.63 -9.55 12.61
N ASN A 238 7.26 -9.52 13.79
CA ASN A 238 8.71 -9.61 13.95
C ASN A 238 9.05 -10.53 15.11
N TYR A 239 10.24 -11.11 15.06
CA TYR A 239 10.86 -11.69 16.25
C TYR A 239 11.42 -10.58 17.15
N ILE A 240 11.48 -10.85 18.45
CA ILE A 240 12.27 -10.04 19.39
C ILE A 240 13.72 -10.51 19.31
N SER A 241 14.68 -9.58 19.30
CA SER A 241 16.12 -9.85 19.09
C SER A 241 16.59 -11.16 19.71
N ASP A 242 17.26 -11.99 18.89
CA ASP A 242 17.89 -13.26 19.29
C ASP A 242 16.93 -14.33 19.83
N LYS A 243 15.60 -14.13 19.66
CA LYS A 243 14.55 -15.07 20.06
C LYS A 243 13.70 -15.53 18.85
N ASP A 244 14.35 -15.97 17.78
CA ASP A 244 13.72 -16.49 16.56
C ASP A 244 13.67 -18.02 16.48
N ASN A 245 14.20 -18.73 17.48
CA ASN A 245 14.21 -20.18 17.54
C ASN A 245 12.88 -20.73 18.08
N CYS A 246 11.88 -20.71 17.22
CA CYS A 246 10.51 -21.18 17.51
C CYS A 246 10.26 -22.65 17.13
N GLY A 247 11.29 -23.40 16.71
CA GLY A 247 11.15 -24.79 16.27
C GLY A 247 10.50 -24.96 14.89
N PHE A 248 10.47 -23.90 14.07
CA PHE A 248 9.97 -23.96 12.70
C PHE A 248 10.92 -24.72 11.77
N GLY A 249 10.41 -25.15 10.61
CA GLY A 249 11.22 -25.78 9.58
C GLY A 249 12.35 -24.87 9.08
N HIS A 250 13.36 -25.45 8.45
CA HIS A 250 14.53 -24.70 8.00
C HIS A 250 14.14 -23.51 7.10
N ASN A 251 14.61 -22.30 7.41
CA ASN A 251 14.26 -21.05 6.72
C ASN A 251 12.75 -20.71 6.68
N ALA A 252 11.91 -21.37 7.47
CA ALA A 252 10.52 -20.99 7.63
C ALA A 252 10.38 -20.02 8.81
N HIS A 253 9.58 -18.97 8.64
CA HIS A 253 9.38 -17.94 9.66
C HIS A 253 7.96 -17.38 9.62
N VAL A 254 7.55 -16.76 10.72
CA VAL A 254 6.27 -16.02 10.83
C VAL A 254 6.42 -14.51 10.65
N SER A 255 7.65 -14.00 10.59
CA SER A 255 7.91 -12.57 10.40
C SER A 255 7.48 -12.10 9.00
N GLY A 256 6.87 -10.92 8.92
CA GLY A 256 6.40 -10.35 7.67
C GLY A 256 5.42 -9.18 7.85
N LEU A 257 5.05 -8.58 6.72
CA LEU A 257 3.98 -7.61 6.59
C LEU A 257 2.76 -8.34 6.03
N TYR A 258 1.66 -8.35 6.78
CA TYR A 258 0.45 -9.05 6.39
C TYR A 258 -0.70 -8.08 6.19
N ILE A 259 -1.42 -8.19 5.07
CA ILE A 259 -2.64 -7.41 4.84
C ILE A 259 -3.86 -8.12 5.41
N LYS A 260 -4.78 -7.37 6.02
CA LYS A 260 -6.05 -7.90 6.53
C LYS A 260 -7.02 -8.13 5.37
N GLN A 261 -7.66 -9.30 5.34
CA GLN A 261 -8.74 -9.66 4.42
C GLN A 261 -10.11 -9.22 4.93
#